data_AF-A0A8I0N0C5-F1
#
_entry.id   AF-A0A8I0N0C5-F1
#
_cell.length_a   1.000
_cell.length_b   1.000
_cell.length_c   1.000
_cell.angle_alpha   90.00
_cell.angle_beta   90.00
_cell.angle_gamma   90.00
#
_symmetry.space_group_name_H-M   'P 1'
#
loop_
_entity.id
_entity.type
_entity.pdbx_description
1 polymer ?
#
loop_
_entity_poly.entity_id
_entity_poly.type
_entity_poly.pdbx_seq_one_letter_code
_entity_poly.pdbx_strand_id
1 'polypeptide(L)'
;MEPVDFKLAAMNQEPHVVIEAAVTAFNKQIEESEQLADELEVLKSQLAGYKRQVAKQTDQILELKEVDAKSQADLERSEVALKQALKEAQKHAATQRELIHCKNQLSELQKQWREANPKKLQAQIKRTKESKEKFEARCKKLETEAQEYKKEIAHHKDRVNTATNKVIELSKKLAFTHGTGLYHNDNDHLIYWPQQTKMEREDGSTYTSTSLLYMHQSGRGAIISQDPELGGAQMCAAPRGGLKPKQSTLEFASNWLMKVNDLQGGEVREEDMIPVNHNPEFEQAS
;
A
#
# COMPACT_ATOMS: atom_id res chain seq x y z
N MET A 1 85.20 -17.82 100.41
CA MET A 1 86.02 -18.51 101.42
C MET A 1 87.01 -17.51 101.98
N GLU A 2 86.66 -16.88 103.10
CA GLU A 2 87.65 -16.15 103.91
C GLU A 2 88.58 -17.18 104.56
N PRO A 3 89.90 -16.91 104.64
CA PRO A 3 90.83 -17.79 105.34
C PRO A 3 90.57 -17.67 106.84
N VAL A 4 90.17 -18.77 107.48
CA VAL A 4 90.01 -18.83 108.95
C VAL A 4 91.40 -18.68 109.58
N ASP A 5 91.59 -17.54 110.25
CA ASP A 5 92.81 -17.12 110.92
C ASP A 5 93.08 -17.97 112.18
N PHE A 6 93.60 -19.18 111.96
CA PHE A 6 93.90 -20.19 112.99
C PHE A 6 95.03 -19.80 113.96
N LYS A 7 95.72 -18.66 113.74
CA LYS A 7 97.01 -18.38 114.38
C LYS A 7 96.95 -17.74 115.76
N LEU A 8 95.86 -17.06 116.16
CA LEU A 8 95.86 -16.30 117.42
C LEU A 8 95.13 -16.99 118.60
N ALA A 9 94.19 -17.90 118.33
CA ALA A 9 93.51 -18.67 119.40
C ALA A 9 94.32 -19.90 119.87
N ALA A 10 95.31 -20.32 119.09
CA ALA A 10 96.06 -21.57 119.29
C ALA A 10 97.24 -21.49 120.29
N MET A 11 97.65 -20.30 120.73
CA MET A 11 98.91 -20.12 121.47
C MET A 11 98.81 -20.19 123.01
N ASN A 12 97.61 -20.37 123.58
CA ASN A 12 97.39 -20.53 125.03
C ASN A 12 96.47 -21.72 125.39
N GLN A 13 96.20 -22.60 124.42
CA GLN A 13 95.47 -23.84 124.63
C GLN A 13 96.42 -25.02 124.40
N GLU A 14 96.25 -26.09 125.17
CA GLU A 14 97.07 -27.29 125.02
C GLU A 14 97.05 -27.76 123.55
N PRO A 15 98.18 -28.24 123.00
CA PRO A 15 98.30 -28.60 121.58
C PRO A 15 97.23 -29.57 121.08
N HIS A 16 96.60 -30.34 121.97
CA HIS A 16 95.47 -31.19 121.64
C HIS A 16 94.24 -30.39 121.14
N VAL A 17 93.95 -29.21 121.72
CA VAL A 17 92.77 -28.39 121.39
C VAL A 17 92.87 -27.77 119.99
N VAL A 18 94.08 -27.35 119.59
CA VAL A 18 94.34 -26.75 118.27
C VAL A 18 94.24 -27.79 117.16
N ILE A 19 94.77 -28.98 117.42
CA ILE A 19 94.67 -30.12 116.51
C ILE A 19 93.21 -30.54 116.36
N GLU A 20 92.45 -30.59 117.46
CA GLU A 20 91.02 -30.93 117.44
C GLU A 20 90.17 -29.90 116.66
N ALA A 21 90.44 -28.60 116.82
CA ALA A 21 89.78 -27.56 116.03
C ALA A 21 90.13 -27.62 114.53
N ALA A 22 91.40 -27.89 114.18
CA ALA A 22 91.83 -28.04 112.79
C ALA A 22 91.23 -29.29 112.13
N VAL A 23 91.17 -30.42 112.86
CA VAL A 23 90.49 -31.64 112.42
C VAL A 23 88.99 -31.38 112.23
N THR A 24 88.35 -30.65 113.13
CA THR A 24 86.93 -30.27 113.01
C THR A 24 86.68 -29.39 111.79
N ALA A 25 87.51 -28.38 111.55
CA ALA A 25 87.39 -27.50 110.39
C ALA A 25 87.66 -28.24 109.06
N PHE A 26 88.64 -29.14 109.04
CA PHE A 26 88.93 -29.97 107.87
C PHE A 26 87.81 -30.97 107.59
N ASN A 27 87.25 -31.62 108.61
CA ASN A 27 86.08 -32.49 108.48
C ASN A 27 84.86 -31.71 107.97
N LYS A 28 84.63 -30.48 108.46
CA LYS A 28 83.58 -29.61 107.93
C LYS A 28 83.81 -29.22 106.47
N GLN A 29 85.05 -28.95 106.08
CA GLN A 29 85.39 -28.65 104.68
C GLN A 29 85.22 -29.87 103.77
N ILE A 30 85.52 -31.08 104.28
CA ILE A 30 85.21 -32.34 103.58
C ILE A 30 83.70 -32.45 103.40
N GLU A 31 82.91 -32.23 104.45
CA GLU A 31 81.45 -32.28 104.40
C GLU A 31 80.86 -31.27 103.40
N GLU A 32 81.35 -30.02 103.40
CA GLU A 32 80.96 -28.99 102.41
C GLU A 32 81.38 -29.38 100.97
N SER A 33 82.55 -30.00 100.80
CA SER A 33 83.01 -30.48 99.50
C SER A 33 82.21 -31.68 99.00
N GLU A 34 81.79 -32.57 99.89
CA GLU A 34 80.90 -33.70 99.59
C GLU A 34 79.52 -33.18 99.19
N GLN A 35 78.96 -32.21 99.92
CA GLN A 35 77.70 -31.54 99.55
C GLN A 35 77.75 -30.87 98.17
N LEU A 36 78.83 -30.14 97.85
CA LEU A 36 78.99 -29.53 96.53
C LEU A 36 79.16 -30.58 95.42
N ALA A 37 79.80 -31.71 95.70
CA ALA A 37 79.93 -32.81 94.76
C ALA A 37 78.55 -33.45 94.45
N ASP A 38 77.74 -33.67 95.49
CA ASP A 38 76.37 -34.17 95.37
C ASP A 38 75.49 -33.19 94.57
N GLU A 39 75.57 -31.89 94.86
CA GLU A 39 74.86 -30.85 94.10
C GLU A 39 75.28 -30.80 92.63
N LEU A 40 76.58 -30.92 92.35
CA LEU A 40 77.09 -30.99 90.98
C LEU A 40 76.59 -32.23 90.24
N GLU A 41 76.47 -33.37 90.90
CA GLU A 41 75.93 -34.59 90.31
C GLU A 41 74.43 -34.43 89.99
N VAL A 42 73.66 -33.86 90.92
CA VAL A 42 72.24 -33.54 90.71
C VAL A 42 72.06 -32.57 89.54
N LEU A 43 72.84 -31.48 89.48
CA LEU A 43 72.77 -30.50 88.40
C LEU A 43 73.16 -31.10 87.04
N LYS A 44 74.18 -31.97 86.98
CA LYS A 44 74.55 -32.69 85.75
C LYS A 44 73.43 -33.61 85.29
N SER A 45 72.77 -34.31 86.22
CA SER A 45 71.62 -35.16 85.94
C SER A 45 70.44 -34.36 85.39
N GLN A 46 70.11 -33.21 86.01
CA GLN A 46 69.08 -32.30 85.53
C GLN A 46 69.39 -31.72 84.14
N LEU A 47 70.64 -31.29 83.91
CA LEU A 47 71.08 -30.78 82.61
C LEU A 47 70.97 -31.86 81.51
N ALA A 48 71.34 -33.10 81.82
CA ALA A 48 71.15 -34.23 80.91
C ALA A 48 69.65 -34.48 80.63
N GLY A 49 68.80 -34.36 81.64
CA GLY A 49 67.34 -34.42 81.51
C GLY A 49 66.79 -33.35 80.58
N TYR A 50 67.14 -32.08 80.79
CA TYR A 50 66.72 -30.97 79.94
C TYR A 50 67.22 -31.12 78.50
N LYS A 51 68.47 -31.55 78.29
CA LYS A 51 68.99 -31.81 76.94
C LYS A 51 68.16 -32.87 76.20
N ARG A 52 67.75 -33.94 76.87
CA ARG A 52 66.86 -34.97 76.28
C ARG A 52 65.48 -34.40 75.97
N GLN A 53 64.92 -33.56 76.85
CA GLN A 53 63.63 -32.93 76.63
C GLN A 53 63.65 -31.97 75.43
N VAL A 54 64.69 -31.13 75.32
CA VAL A 54 64.87 -30.21 74.20
C VAL A 54 65.02 -30.97 72.88
N ALA A 55 65.80 -32.06 72.86
CA ALA A 55 65.93 -32.92 71.68
C ALA A 55 64.55 -33.48 71.26
N LYS A 56 63.79 -34.04 72.21
CA LYS A 56 62.45 -34.59 71.95
C LYS A 56 61.46 -33.52 71.43
N GLN A 57 61.47 -32.32 72.02
CA GLN A 57 60.62 -31.22 71.57
C GLN A 57 61.03 -30.72 70.19
N THR A 58 62.32 -30.72 69.87
CA THR A 58 62.82 -30.37 68.55
C THR A 58 62.34 -31.36 67.49
N ASP A 59 62.41 -32.65 67.78
CA ASP A 59 61.90 -33.70 66.88
C ASP A 59 60.38 -33.54 66.64
N GLN A 60 59.61 -33.28 67.71
CA GLN A 60 58.17 -33.02 67.60
C GLN A 60 57.84 -31.78 66.77
N ILE A 61 58.61 -30.69 66.91
CA ILE A 61 58.42 -29.48 66.10
C ILE A 61 58.71 -29.77 64.62
N LEU A 62 59.72 -30.56 64.31
CA LEU A 62 60.03 -30.95 62.94
C LEU A 62 58.92 -31.83 62.33
N GLU A 63 58.42 -32.81 63.08
CA GLU A 63 57.31 -33.65 62.66
C GLU A 63 56.03 -32.83 62.41
N LEU A 64 55.68 -31.92 63.33
CA LEU A 64 54.52 -31.03 63.18
C LEU A 64 54.65 -30.12 61.96
N LYS A 65 55.85 -29.59 61.67
CA LYS A 65 56.10 -28.79 60.47
C LYS A 65 55.91 -29.59 59.19
N GLU A 66 56.33 -30.86 59.17
CA GLU A 66 56.13 -31.73 58.01
C GLU A 66 54.64 -32.03 57.79
N VAL A 67 53.90 -32.28 58.87
CA VAL A 67 52.44 -32.49 58.82
C VAL A 67 51.72 -31.22 58.34
N ASP A 68 52.09 -30.04 58.84
CA ASP A 68 51.50 -28.77 58.42
C ASP A 68 51.76 -28.49 56.92
N ALA A 69 52.99 -28.72 56.45
CA ALA A 69 53.34 -28.58 55.04
C ALA A 69 52.52 -29.52 54.13
N LYS A 70 52.31 -30.77 54.57
CA LYS A 70 51.45 -31.73 53.86
C LYS A 70 49.99 -31.26 53.86
N SER A 71 49.48 -30.82 55.00
CA SER A 71 48.11 -30.32 55.13
C SER A 71 47.86 -29.09 54.25
N GLN A 72 48.83 -28.17 54.14
CA GLN A 72 48.74 -27.01 53.26
C GLN A 72 48.71 -27.42 51.78
N ALA A 73 49.58 -28.34 51.37
CA ALA A 73 49.59 -28.85 50.00
C ALA A 73 48.28 -29.57 49.62
N ASP A 74 47.69 -30.33 50.55
CA ASP A 74 46.41 -30.99 50.34
C ASP A 74 45.24 -29.99 50.29
N LEU A 75 45.28 -28.94 51.11
CA LEU A 75 44.30 -27.85 51.06
C LEU A 75 44.33 -27.14 49.70
N GLU A 76 45.53 -26.77 49.22
CA GLU A 76 45.70 -26.13 47.90
C GLU A 76 45.16 -27.02 46.77
N ARG A 77 45.46 -28.31 46.80
CA ARG A 77 44.93 -29.28 45.83
C ARG A 77 43.40 -29.37 45.88
N SER A 78 42.83 -29.38 47.09
CA SER A 78 41.38 -29.43 47.29
C SER A 78 40.69 -28.17 46.78
N GLU A 79 41.27 -26.98 47.02
CA GLU A 79 40.75 -25.72 46.49
C GLU A 79 40.75 -25.67 44.96
N VAL A 80 41.81 -26.17 44.32
CA VAL A 80 41.88 -26.28 42.85
C VAL A 80 40.80 -27.23 42.34
N ALA A 81 40.64 -28.39 42.96
CA ALA A 81 39.62 -29.37 42.59
C ALA A 81 38.20 -28.78 42.75
N LEU A 82 37.92 -28.06 43.83
CA LEU A 82 36.64 -27.39 44.05
C LEU A 82 36.34 -26.32 43.00
N LYS A 83 37.33 -25.50 42.64
CA LYS A 83 37.18 -24.49 41.57
C LYS A 83 36.86 -25.14 40.23
N GLN A 84 37.50 -26.28 39.91
CA GLN A 84 37.23 -27.02 38.69
C GLN A 84 35.82 -27.63 38.69
N ALA A 85 35.43 -28.28 39.79
CA ALA A 85 34.10 -28.87 39.95
C ALA A 85 32.98 -27.82 39.84
N LEU A 86 33.17 -26.63 40.43
CA LEU A 86 32.23 -25.51 40.29
C LEU A 86 32.08 -25.05 38.83
N LYS A 87 33.20 -24.96 38.10
CA LYS A 87 33.20 -24.57 36.69
C LYS A 87 32.47 -25.60 35.83
N GLU A 88 32.65 -26.90 36.09
CA GLU A 88 31.93 -27.96 35.39
C GLU A 88 30.44 -27.97 35.73
N ALA A 89 30.07 -27.79 37.00
CA ALA A 89 28.68 -27.71 37.40
C ALA A 89 27.95 -26.54 36.71
N GLN A 90 28.60 -25.38 36.59
CA GLN A 90 28.05 -24.23 35.86
C GLN A 90 27.87 -24.53 34.36
N LYS A 91 28.86 -25.16 33.72
CA LYS A 91 28.75 -25.58 32.31
C LYS A 91 27.59 -26.56 32.11
N HIS A 92 27.50 -27.57 32.97
CA HIS A 92 26.44 -28.56 32.90
C HIS A 92 25.04 -27.94 33.08
N ALA A 93 24.89 -26.99 34.01
CA ALA A 93 23.64 -26.26 34.18
C ALA A 93 23.28 -25.41 32.94
N ALA A 94 24.25 -24.80 32.28
CA ALA A 94 24.03 -24.07 31.03
C ALA A 94 23.57 -25.01 29.91
N THR A 95 24.28 -26.12 29.69
CA THR A 95 23.91 -27.13 28.68
C THR A 95 22.53 -27.74 28.95
N GLN A 96 22.16 -27.97 30.21
CA GLN A 96 20.81 -28.43 30.54
C GLN A 96 19.72 -27.43 30.16
N ARG A 97 19.96 -26.13 30.37
CA ARG A 97 19.01 -25.08 29.94
C ARG A 97 18.85 -25.05 28.43
N GLU A 98 19.96 -25.14 27.69
CA GLU A 98 19.94 -25.21 26.23
C GLU A 98 19.19 -26.45 25.72
N LEU A 99 19.41 -27.60 26.35
CA LEU A 99 18.72 -28.85 26.00
C LEU A 99 17.21 -28.76 26.25
N ILE A 100 16.78 -28.16 27.35
CA ILE A 100 15.36 -27.90 27.63
C ILE A 100 14.77 -26.94 26.59
N HIS A 101 15.49 -25.86 26.26
CA HIS A 101 15.06 -24.91 25.23
C HIS A 101 14.87 -25.57 23.87
N CYS A 102 15.85 -26.35 23.39
CA CYS A 102 15.76 -27.09 22.14
C CYS A 102 14.61 -28.11 22.14
N LYS A 103 14.39 -28.83 23.25
CA LYS A 103 13.26 -29.76 23.37
C LYS A 103 11.91 -29.05 23.26
N ASN A 104 11.77 -27.88 23.87
CA ASN A 104 10.55 -27.08 23.78
C ASN A 104 10.32 -26.58 22.34
N GLN A 105 11.35 -26.07 21.67
CA GLN A 105 11.26 -25.66 20.27
C GLN A 105 10.88 -26.82 19.34
N LEU A 106 11.47 -28.01 19.55
CA LEU A 106 11.15 -29.20 18.77
C LEU A 106 9.68 -29.62 18.98
N SER A 107 9.20 -29.61 20.22
CA SER A 107 7.81 -29.93 20.54
C SER A 107 6.84 -28.97 19.87
N GLU A 108 7.16 -27.67 19.89
CA GLU A 108 6.35 -26.63 19.26
C GLU A 108 6.32 -26.79 17.72
N LEU A 109 7.48 -27.00 17.10
CA LEU A 109 7.56 -27.28 15.66
C LEU A 109 6.80 -28.56 15.28
N GLN A 110 6.85 -29.60 16.10
CA GLN A 110 6.07 -30.82 15.87
C GLN A 110 4.55 -30.57 15.95
N LYS A 111 4.09 -29.70 16.86
CA LYS A 111 2.68 -29.29 16.91
C LYS A 111 2.30 -28.53 15.65
N GLN A 112 3.07 -27.51 15.28
CA GLN A 112 2.84 -26.72 14.06
C GLN A 112 2.84 -27.59 12.81
N TRP A 113 3.73 -28.58 12.72
CA TRP A 113 3.76 -29.53 11.60
C TRP A 113 2.54 -30.45 11.55
N ARG A 114 2.05 -30.91 12.70
CA ARG A 114 0.81 -31.71 12.79
C ARG A 114 -0.44 -30.87 12.44
N GLU A 115 -0.46 -29.61 12.84
CA GLU A 115 -1.54 -28.66 12.55
C GLU A 115 -1.54 -28.20 11.09
N ALA A 116 -0.35 -28.08 10.49
CA ALA A 116 -0.16 -27.82 9.07
C ALA A 116 -0.60 -29.05 8.25
N ASN A 117 -1.92 -29.21 8.10
CA ASN A 117 -2.52 -30.34 7.41
C ASN A 117 -2.35 -30.17 5.89
N PRO A 118 -1.35 -30.82 5.25
CA PRO A 118 -0.97 -30.51 3.89
C PRO A 118 -2.08 -30.87 2.89
N LYS A 119 -2.91 -31.86 3.25
CA LYS A 119 -4.09 -32.25 2.48
C LYS A 119 -5.15 -31.14 2.45
N LYS A 120 -5.37 -30.44 3.57
CA LYS A 120 -6.29 -29.29 3.61
C LYS A 120 -5.77 -28.13 2.77
N LEU A 121 -4.47 -27.84 2.87
CA LEU A 121 -3.82 -26.80 2.05
C LEU A 121 -3.89 -27.12 0.56
N GLN A 122 -3.61 -28.36 0.15
CA GLN A 122 -3.76 -28.79 -1.24
C GLN A 122 -5.20 -28.69 -1.74
N ALA A 123 -6.18 -29.08 -0.91
CA ALA A 123 -7.60 -28.93 -1.26
C ALA A 123 -8.01 -27.45 -1.38
N GLN A 124 -7.50 -26.57 -0.51
CA GLN A 124 -7.74 -25.14 -0.59
C GLN A 124 -7.11 -24.52 -1.85
N ILE A 125 -5.87 -24.90 -2.18
CA ILE A 125 -5.20 -24.49 -3.41
C ILE A 125 -6.01 -24.93 -4.64
N LYS A 126 -6.49 -26.18 -4.66
CA LYS A 126 -7.33 -26.70 -5.75
C LYS A 126 -8.62 -25.88 -5.91
N ARG A 127 -9.36 -25.65 -4.82
CA ARG A 127 -10.59 -24.82 -4.83
C ARG A 127 -10.31 -23.40 -5.32
N THR A 128 -9.19 -22.81 -4.89
CA THR A 128 -8.80 -21.45 -5.28
C THR A 128 -8.48 -21.40 -6.77
N LYS A 129 -7.78 -22.40 -7.32
CA LYS A 129 -7.50 -22.51 -8.76
C LYS A 129 -8.79 -22.66 -9.57
N GLU A 130 -9.68 -23.58 -9.19
CA GLU A 130 -10.97 -23.77 -9.87
C GLU A 130 -11.83 -22.50 -9.83
N SER A 131 -11.85 -21.79 -8.71
CA SER A 131 -12.55 -20.51 -8.59
C SER A 131 -11.94 -19.43 -9.49
N LYS A 132 -10.61 -19.39 -9.58
CA LYS A 132 -9.89 -18.43 -10.44
C LYS A 132 -10.16 -18.69 -11.91
N GLU A 133 -10.12 -19.95 -12.35
CA GLU A 133 -10.42 -20.35 -13.73
C GLU A 133 -11.85 -19.97 -14.14
N LYS A 134 -12.84 -20.22 -13.26
CA LYS A 134 -14.24 -19.81 -13.49
C LYS A 134 -14.37 -18.29 -13.60
N PHE A 135 -13.66 -17.55 -12.74
CA PHE A 135 -13.67 -16.09 -12.77
C PHE A 135 -13.04 -15.56 -14.06
N GLU A 136 -11.88 -16.08 -14.47
CA GLU A 136 -11.21 -15.70 -15.72
C GLU A 136 -12.08 -16.01 -16.96
N ALA A 137 -12.74 -17.16 -16.99
CA ALA A 137 -13.67 -17.50 -18.07
C ALA A 137 -14.85 -16.53 -18.15
N ARG A 138 -15.41 -16.11 -17.00
CA ARG A 138 -16.47 -15.11 -16.94
C ARG A 138 -15.98 -13.74 -17.42
N CYS A 139 -14.79 -13.31 -17.01
CA CYS A 139 -14.22 -12.04 -17.46
C CYS A 139 -14.05 -12.02 -18.98
N LYS A 140 -13.48 -13.07 -19.57
CA LYS A 140 -13.34 -13.19 -21.04
C LYS A 140 -14.68 -13.10 -21.75
N LYS A 141 -15.72 -13.76 -21.22
CA LYS A 141 -17.07 -13.70 -21.80
C LYS A 141 -17.63 -12.27 -21.77
N LEU A 142 -17.52 -11.60 -20.63
CA LEU A 142 -17.99 -10.22 -20.46
C LEU A 142 -17.22 -9.23 -21.34
N GLU A 143 -15.92 -9.43 -21.54
CA GLU A 143 -15.12 -8.63 -22.47
C GLU A 143 -15.59 -8.77 -23.91
N THR A 144 -15.88 -9.99 -24.37
CA THR A 144 -16.45 -10.25 -25.71
C THR A 144 -17.83 -9.60 -25.85
N GLU A 145 -18.75 -9.83 -24.91
CA GLU A 145 -20.09 -9.23 -24.92
C GLU A 145 -20.02 -7.70 -24.95
N ALA A 146 -19.11 -7.08 -24.17
CA ALA A 146 -18.91 -5.64 -24.17
C ALA A 146 -18.40 -5.10 -25.52
N GLN A 147 -17.56 -5.85 -26.23
CA GLN A 147 -17.11 -5.48 -27.56
C GLN A 147 -18.25 -5.59 -28.59
N GLU A 148 -19.09 -6.61 -28.48
CA GLU A 148 -20.28 -6.77 -29.33
C GLU A 148 -21.27 -5.61 -29.12
N TYR A 149 -21.60 -5.28 -27.86
CA TYR A 149 -22.48 -4.15 -27.56
C TYR A 149 -21.94 -2.82 -28.08
N LYS A 150 -20.62 -2.58 -28.05
CA LYS A 150 -20.03 -1.38 -28.66
C LYS A 150 -20.29 -1.31 -30.16
N LYS A 151 -20.17 -2.43 -30.87
CA LYS A 151 -20.45 -2.51 -32.32
C LYS A 151 -21.93 -2.28 -32.60
N GLU A 152 -22.81 -2.90 -31.83
CA GLU A 152 -24.26 -2.72 -31.96
C GLU A 152 -24.69 -1.27 -31.71
N ILE A 153 -24.18 -0.62 -30.66
CA ILE A 153 -24.45 0.78 -30.37
C ILE A 153 -24.00 1.68 -31.54
N ALA A 154 -22.81 1.45 -32.09
CA ALA A 154 -22.32 2.21 -33.23
C ALA A 154 -23.23 2.04 -34.47
N HIS A 155 -23.62 0.80 -34.77
CA HIS A 155 -24.54 0.49 -35.86
C HIS A 155 -25.94 1.12 -35.66
N HIS A 156 -26.49 1.05 -34.46
CA HIS A 156 -27.79 1.68 -34.16
C HIS A 156 -27.73 3.21 -34.24
N LYS A 157 -26.64 3.82 -33.79
CA LYS A 157 -26.43 5.27 -33.90
C LYS A 157 -26.41 5.72 -35.36
N ASP A 158 -25.73 4.99 -36.23
CA ASP A 158 -25.68 5.27 -37.66
C ASP A 158 -27.07 5.14 -38.33
N ARG A 159 -27.83 4.09 -37.97
CA ARG A 159 -29.21 3.91 -38.42
C ARG A 159 -30.13 5.05 -37.97
N VAL A 160 -30.01 5.49 -36.72
CA VAL A 160 -30.80 6.62 -36.20
C VAL A 160 -30.46 7.91 -36.94
N ASN A 161 -29.18 8.19 -37.16
CA ASN A 161 -28.77 9.37 -37.93
C ASN A 161 -29.32 9.33 -39.36
N THR A 162 -29.21 8.18 -40.02
CA THR A 162 -29.75 7.98 -41.37
C THR A 162 -31.26 8.19 -41.41
N ALA A 163 -32.00 7.63 -40.44
CA ALA A 163 -33.45 7.80 -40.35
C ALA A 163 -33.83 9.26 -40.08
N THR A 164 -33.12 9.94 -39.18
CA THR A 164 -33.35 11.35 -38.84
C THR A 164 -33.14 12.25 -40.05
N ASN A 165 -32.07 12.04 -40.81
CA ASN A 165 -31.80 12.79 -42.03
C ASN A 165 -32.90 12.59 -43.09
N LYS A 166 -33.40 11.35 -43.25
CA LYS A 166 -34.54 11.08 -44.15
C LYS A 166 -35.82 11.74 -43.69
N VAL A 167 -36.09 11.78 -42.38
CA VAL A 167 -37.26 12.49 -41.83
C VAL A 167 -37.17 13.98 -42.13
N ILE A 168 -35.99 14.60 -41.97
CA ILE A 168 -35.77 16.00 -42.31
C ILE A 168 -36.00 16.23 -43.82
N GLU A 169 -35.42 15.40 -44.68
CA GLU A 169 -35.59 15.50 -46.13
C GLU A 169 -37.06 15.39 -46.57
N LEU A 170 -37.78 14.39 -46.04
CA LEU A 170 -39.19 14.19 -46.34
C LEU A 170 -40.07 15.32 -45.81
N SER A 171 -39.76 15.85 -44.62
CA SER A 171 -40.49 17.00 -44.05
C SER A 171 -40.33 18.24 -44.91
N LYS A 172 -39.12 18.49 -45.44
CA LYS A 172 -38.88 19.56 -46.42
C LYS A 172 -39.71 19.36 -47.68
N LYS A 173 -39.65 18.17 -48.30
CA LYS A 173 -40.44 17.86 -49.50
C LYS A 173 -41.95 18.04 -49.27
N LEU A 174 -42.44 17.64 -48.10
CA LEU A 174 -43.84 17.80 -47.74
C LEU A 174 -44.23 19.28 -47.64
N ALA A 175 -43.40 20.12 -47.01
CA ALA A 175 -43.63 21.56 -46.94
C ALA A 175 -43.75 22.21 -48.33
N PHE A 176 -42.91 21.80 -49.29
CA PHE A 176 -43.03 22.26 -50.69
C PHE A 176 -44.27 21.73 -51.42
N THR A 177 -44.86 20.62 -50.97
CA THR A 177 -46.04 20.02 -51.62
C THR A 177 -47.36 20.70 -51.19
N HIS A 178 -47.40 21.31 -50.01
CA HIS A 178 -48.54 22.11 -49.56
C HIS A 178 -48.42 23.52 -50.13
N GLY A 179 -49.31 23.89 -51.05
CA GLY A 179 -49.32 25.22 -51.67
C GLY A 179 -49.17 26.32 -50.63
N THR A 180 -48.03 27.02 -50.66
CA THR A 180 -47.66 28.05 -49.68
C THR A 180 -48.00 29.42 -50.25
N GLY A 181 -48.63 30.27 -49.46
CA GLY A 181 -48.93 31.65 -49.86
C GLY A 181 -47.64 32.46 -49.96
N LEU A 182 -47.38 33.03 -51.14
CA LEU A 182 -46.16 33.78 -51.45
C LEU A 182 -46.38 35.29 -51.39
N TYR A 183 -47.58 35.75 -51.74
CA TYR A 183 -47.88 37.18 -51.84
C TYR A 183 -49.29 37.47 -51.36
N HIS A 184 -49.44 38.50 -50.53
CA HIS A 184 -50.74 39.00 -50.08
C HIS A 184 -50.76 40.53 -50.17
N ASN A 185 -51.73 41.08 -50.91
CA ASN A 185 -51.92 42.53 -51.06
C ASN A 185 -53.41 42.88 -51.25
N ASP A 186 -54.02 43.34 -50.17
CA ASP A 186 -55.46 43.48 -49.96
C ASP A 186 -56.21 42.20 -50.39
N ASN A 187 -56.85 42.28 -51.56
CA ASN A 187 -57.75 41.28 -52.11
C ASN A 187 -57.04 40.24 -52.98
N ASP A 188 -55.76 40.46 -53.28
CA ASP A 188 -54.98 39.66 -54.21
C ASP A 188 -54.01 38.76 -53.44
N HIS A 189 -54.08 37.47 -53.73
CA HIS A 189 -53.21 36.45 -53.15
C HIS A 189 -52.52 35.65 -54.24
N LEU A 190 -51.22 35.40 -54.09
CA LEU A 190 -50.47 34.45 -54.93
C LEU A 190 -49.99 33.30 -54.06
N ILE A 191 -50.27 32.09 -54.50
CA ILE A 191 -49.92 30.84 -53.83
C ILE A 191 -49.09 30.02 -54.80
N TYR A 192 -48.00 29.43 -54.30
CA TYR A 192 -47.23 28.48 -55.10
C TYR A 192 -48.09 27.28 -55.52
N TRP A 193 -48.12 26.96 -56.81
CA TRP A 193 -48.76 25.76 -57.30
C TRP A 193 -47.73 24.62 -57.43
N PRO A 194 -47.84 23.55 -56.63
CA PRO A 194 -46.77 22.55 -56.47
C PRO A 194 -46.55 21.65 -57.68
N GLN A 195 -47.46 21.68 -58.67
CA GLN A 195 -47.38 20.86 -59.86
C GLN A 195 -47.13 21.73 -61.09
N GLN A 196 -46.14 21.36 -61.92
CA GLN A 196 -45.96 22.03 -63.20
C GLN A 196 -47.21 21.88 -64.07
N THR A 197 -47.63 22.99 -64.66
CA THR A 197 -48.84 23.04 -65.49
C THR A 197 -48.44 23.11 -66.96
N LYS A 198 -49.12 22.33 -67.78
CA LYS A 198 -49.02 22.40 -69.23
C LYS A 198 -50.03 23.42 -69.76
N MET A 199 -49.54 24.46 -70.44
CA MET A 199 -50.34 25.54 -71.02
C MET A 199 -50.29 25.48 -72.54
N GLU A 200 -51.34 25.97 -73.19
CA GLU A 200 -51.46 26.08 -74.65
C GLU A 200 -51.40 27.55 -75.05
N ARG A 201 -50.61 27.85 -76.08
CA ARG A 201 -50.47 29.18 -76.69
C ARG A 201 -51.56 29.41 -77.72
N GLU A 202 -51.74 30.66 -78.15
CA GLU A 202 -52.71 31.03 -79.19
C GLU A 202 -52.45 30.35 -80.55
N ASP A 203 -51.20 29.93 -80.82
CA ASP A 203 -50.79 29.20 -82.02
C ASP A 203 -51.01 27.67 -81.94
N GLY A 204 -51.53 27.17 -80.80
CA GLY A 204 -51.76 25.75 -80.52
C GLY A 204 -50.52 24.98 -80.04
N SER A 205 -49.36 25.63 -79.88
CA SER A 205 -48.19 25.02 -79.25
C SER A 205 -48.35 24.95 -77.73
N THR A 206 -47.66 24.02 -77.08
CA THR A 206 -47.77 23.83 -75.62
C THR A 206 -46.44 23.97 -74.92
N TYR A 207 -46.44 24.60 -73.75
CA TYR A 207 -45.28 24.69 -72.86
C TYR A 207 -45.63 24.18 -71.47
N THR A 208 -44.60 23.79 -70.71
CA THR A 208 -44.74 23.39 -69.30
C THR A 208 -44.00 24.42 -68.46
N SER A 209 -44.63 24.92 -67.41
CA SER A 209 -44.08 25.97 -66.56
C SER A 209 -44.49 25.75 -65.12
N THR A 210 -43.60 26.14 -64.19
CA THR A 210 -43.99 26.31 -62.79
C THR A 210 -44.87 27.54 -62.70
N SER A 211 -46.00 27.42 -62.02
CA SER A 211 -47.04 28.44 -62.04
C SER A 211 -47.44 28.88 -60.64
N LEU A 212 -48.06 30.06 -60.58
CA LEU A 212 -48.67 30.59 -59.38
C LEU A 212 -50.18 30.47 -59.47
N LEU A 213 -50.81 30.05 -58.39
CA LEU A 213 -52.25 30.16 -58.21
C LEU A 213 -52.56 31.57 -57.71
N TYR A 214 -53.19 32.37 -58.55
CA TYR A 214 -53.79 33.64 -58.15
C TYR A 214 -55.18 33.40 -57.56
N MET A 215 -55.44 33.99 -56.40
CA MET A 215 -56.73 33.96 -55.71
C MET A 215 -57.14 35.38 -55.36
N HIS A 216 -58.36 35.76 -55.74
CA HIS A 216 -58.99 37.01 -55.32
C HIS A 216 -59.91 36.76 -54.11
N GLN A 217 -60.09 37.74 -53.22
CA GLN A 217 -60.95 37.66 -52.02
C GLN A 217 -62.38 37.16 -52.30
N SER A 218 -62.86 37.34 -53.53
CA SER A 218 -64.18 36.86 -53.97
C SER A 218 -64.23 35.33 -54.17
N GLY A 219 -63.17 34.59 -53.83
CA GLY A 219 -63.03 33.14 -54.04
C GLY A 219 -62.80 32.72 -55.48
N ARG A 220 -62.58 33.67 -56.40
CA ARG A 220 -62.26 33.41 -57.81
C ARG A 220 -60.74 33.29 -57.95
N GLY A 221 -60.27 32.27 -58.65
CA GLY A 221 -58.84 32.06 -58.90
C GLY A 221 -58.50 31.90 -60.37
N ALA A 222 -57.22 31.99 -60.67
CA ALA A 222 -56.64 31.74 -61.98
C ALA A 222 -55.20 31.26 -61.83
N ILE A 223 -54.68 30.56 -62.84
CA ILE A 223 -53.26 30.21 -62.90
C ILE A 223 -52.52 31.32 -63.65
N ILE A 224 -51.40 31.74 -63.07
CA ILE A 224 -50.43 32.64 -63.68
C ILE A 224 -49.19 31.80 -64.02
N SER A 225 -48.84 31.77 -65.30
CA SER A 225 -47.65 31.10 -65.80
C SER A 225 -46.77 32.09 -66.55
N GLN A 226 -45.51 31.74 -66.74
CA GLN A 226 -44.63 32.49 -67.65
C GLN A 226 -44.40 31.68 -68.92
N ASP A 227 -44.64 32.31 -70.06
CA ASP A 227 -44.29 31.76 -71.37
C ASP A 227 -42.81 32.08 -71.67
N PRO A 228 -41.96 31.06 -71.90
CA PRO A 228 -40.55 31.25 -72.23
C PRO A 228 -40.29 32.11 -73.48
N GLU A 229 -41.24 32.17 -74.42
CA GLU A 229 -41.06 32.87 -75.70
C GLU A 229 -41.57 34.32 -75.69
N LEU A 230 -42.66 34.58 -74.96
CA LEU A 230 -43.27 35.91 -74.91
C LEU A 230 -42.74 36.77 -73.75
N GLY A 231 -42.16 36.14 -72.72
CA GLY A 231 -41.67 36.81 -71.52
C GLY A 231 -42.78 37.39 -70.63
N GLY A 232 -42.51 37.43 -69.33
CA GLY A 232 -43.42 38.00 -68.32
C GLY A 232 -44.53 37.07 -67.84
N ALA A 233 -45.13 37.41 -66.69
CA ALA A 233 -46.26 36.68 -66.13
C ALA A 233 -47.53 36.87 -66.98
N GLN A 234 -48.08 35.76 -67.46
CA GLN A 234 -49.31 35.72 -68.24
C GLN A 234 -50.39 34.94 -67.51
N MET A 235 -51.61 35.44 -67.65
CA MET A 235 -52.83 34.73 -67.25
C MET A 235 -53.52 34.23 -68.50
N CYS A 236 -54.06 33.01 -68.46
CA CYS A 236 -54.93 32.53 -69.53
C CYS A 236 -56.10 33.51 -69.74
N ALA A 237 -56.50 33.70 -71.01
CA ALA A 237 -57.54 34.65 -71.39
C ALA A 237 -58.83 34.42 -70.58
N ALA A 238 -59.21 35.41 -69.77
CA ALA A 238 -60.42 35.32 -68.96
C ALA A 238 -61.64 35.80 -69.76
N PRO A 239 -62.83 35.19 -69.59
CA PRO A 239 -64.07 35.66 -70.21
C PRO A 239 -64.39 37.11 -69.80
N ARG A 240 -65.26 37.82 -70.55
CA ARG A 240 -65.65 39.21 -70.23
C ARG A 240 -66.09 39.34 -68.76
N GLY A 241 -65.43 40.23 -68.01
CA GLY A 241 -65.59 40.33 -66.53
C GLY A 241 -64.63 39.42 -65.73
N GLY A 242 -63.58 38.94 -66.38
CA GLY A 242 -62.51 38.13 -65.80
C GLY A 242 -61.76 38.81 -64.66
N LEU A 243 -61.02 38.01 -63.91
CA LEU A 243 -60.12 38.51 -62.87
C LEU A 243 -59.05 39.41 -63.49
N LYS A 244 -58.83 40.57 -62.86
CA LYS A 244 -57.74 41.48 -63.21
C LYS A 244 -56.94 41.73 -61.94
N PRO A 245 -55.81 41.03 -61.73
CA PRO A 245 -54.93 41.32 -60.60
C PRO A 245 -54.42 42.75 -60.69
N LYS A 246 -54.05 43.32 -59.54
CA LYS A 246 -53.35 44.60 -59.50
C LYS A 246 -52.00 44.51 -60.22
N GLN A 247 -51.55 45.64 -60.74
CA GLN A 247 -50.25 45.75 -61.41
C GLN A 247 -49.09 45.28 -60.51
N SER A 248 -49.10 45.66 -59.23
CA SER A 248 -48.11 45.22 -58.24
C SER A 248 -48.08 43.71 -58.04
N THR A 249 -49.25 43.07 -58.08
CA THR A 249 -49.40 41.61 -57.97
C THR A 249 -48.78 40.91 -59.19
N LEU A 250 -49.03 41.44 -60.40
CA LEU A 250 -48.46 40.91 -61.64
C LEU A 250 -46.95 41.10 -61.71
N GLU A 251 -46.43 42.24 -61.23
CA GLU A 251 -44.99 42.50 -61.18
C GLU A 251 -44.28 41.52 -60.24
N PHE A 252 -44.83 41.28 -59.05
CA PHE A 252 -44.31 40.26 -58.14
C PHE A 252 -44.33 38.87 -58.80
N ALA A 253 -45.47 38.48 -59.38
CA ALA A 253 -45.61 37.20 -60.07
C ALA A 253 -44.59 37.04 -61.20
N SER A 254 -44.39 38.08 -62.01
CA SER A 254 -43.43 38.07 -63.12
C SER A 254 -41.99 37.91 -62.64
N ASN A 255 -41.58 38.65 -61.60
CA ASN A 255 -40.23 38.55 -61.06
C ASN A 255 -39.97 37.18 -60.44
N TRP A 256 -40.95 36.65 -59.70
CA TRP A 256 -40.86 35.34 -59.07
C TRP A 256 -40.80 34.22 -60.11
N LEU A 257 -41.71 34.23 -61.08
CA LEU A 257 -41.77 33.23 -62.15
C LEU A 257 -40.51 33.25 -63.02
N MET A 258 -39.94 34.43 -63.29
CA MET A 258 -38.70 34.56 -64.06
C MET A 258 -37.53 33.96 -63.28
N LYS A 259 -37.45 34.24 -61.98
CA LYS A 259 -36.43 33.63 -61.11
C LYS A 259 -36.53 32.10 -61.12
N VAL A 260 -37.74 31.56 -60.92
CA VAL A 260 -37.94 30.12 -60.80
C VAL A 260 -37.80 29.39 -62.14
N ASN A 261 -38.48 29.85 -63.19
CA ASN A 261 -38.50 29.16 -64.47
C ASN A 261 -37.22 29.39 -65.28
N ASP A 262 -36.76 30.64 -65.40
CA ASP A 262 -35.64 30.96 -66.30
C ASP A 262 -34.28 30.79 -65.62
N LEU A 263 -34.14 31.21 -64.35
CA LEU A 263 -32.85 31.14 -63.64
C LEU A 263 -32.63 29.82 -62.90
N GLN A 264 -33.70 29.18 -62.41
CA GLN A 264 -33.62 27.95 -61.61
C GLN A 264 -34.14 26.70 -62.35
N GLY A 265 -34.53 26.82 -63.62
CA GLY A 265 -34.97 25.68 -64.44
C GLY A 265 -36.28 25.02 -63.95
N GLY A 266 -37.11 25.78 -63.25
CA GLY A 266 -38.39 25.33 -62.70
C GLY A 266 -38.31 24.74 -61.29
N GLU A 267 -37.11 24.69 -60.66
CA GLU A 267 -36.92 24.20 -59.29
C GLU A 267 -37.06 25.33 -58.26
N VAL A 268 -38.09 25.26 -57.41
CA VAL A 268 -38.34 26.23 -56.34
C VAL A 268 -37.46 25.93 -55.13
N ARG A 269 -36.73 26.93 -54.63
CA ARG A 269 -35.85 26.80 -53.45
C ARG A 269 -36.51 27.37 -52.19
N GLU A 270 -35.93 27.08 -51.02
CA GLU A 270 -36.43 27.60 -49.72
C GLU A 270 -36.51 29.15 -49.70
N GLU A 271 -35.55 29.83 -50.33
CA GLU A 271 -35.51 31.29 -50.44
C GLU A 271 -36.63 31.89 -51.31
N ASP A 272 -37.20 31.11 -52.23
CA ASP A 272 -38.29 31.55 -53.11
C ASP A 272 -39.66 31.44 -52.41
N MET A 273 -39.71 30.72 -51.29
CA MET A 273 -40.93 30.46 -50.51
C MET A 273 -41.11 31.43 -49.35
N ILE A 274 -40.30 32.49 -49.27
CA ILE A 274 -40.42 33.53 -48.25
C ILE A 274 -41.66 34.39 -48.57
N PRO A 275 -42.68 34.42 -47.71
CA PRO A 275 -43.92 35.16 -47.99
C PRO A 275 -43.69 36.67 -47.92
N VAL A 276 -44.27 37.40 -48.89
CA VAL A 276 -44.34 38.85 -48.88
C VAL A 276 -45.78 39.26 -48.56
N ASN A 277 -45.97 39.88 -47.41
CA ASN A 277 -47.28 40.32 -46.95
C ASN A 277 -47.34 41.84 -46.86
N HIS A 278 -48.23 42.46 -47.62
CA HIS A 278 -48.50 43.89 -47.58
C HIS A 278 -49.71 44.23 -46.69
N ASN A 279 -50.38 43.23 -46.11
CA ASN A 279 -51.53 43.40 -45.26
C ASN A 279 -51.10 43.32 -43.79
N PRO A 280 -51.17 44.41 -43.01
CA PRO A 280 -50.75 44.44 -41.61
C PRO A 280 -51.60 43.51 -40.72
N GLU A 281 -52.81 43.15 -41.17
CA GLU A 281 -53.78 42.32 -40.44
C GLU A 281 -53.42 40.81 -40.45
N PHE A 282 -52.54 40.40 -41.35
CA PHE A 282 -52.11 39.00 -41.51
C PHE A 282 -50.63 38.80 -41.15
N GLU A 283 -49.97 39.76 -40.50
CA GLU A 283 -48.72 39.51 -39.77
C GLU A 283 -49.04 38.62 -38.55
N GLN A 284 -49.30 37.33 -38.78
CA GLN A 284 -49.44 36.40 -37.69
C GLN A 284 -48.06 36.06 -37.10
N ALA A 285 -47.91 36.51 -35.86
CA ALA A 285 -47.41 35.76 -34.71
C ALA A 285 -46.41 34.64 -35.06
N SER A 286 -45.15 34.95 -34.78
CA SER A 286 -44.01 34.04 -34.74
C SER A 286 -44.29 32.74 -33.99
#